data_AF-A0A7X7KB36-F1
#
_entry.id   AF-A0A7X7KB36-F1
#
_cell.length_a   1.000
_cell.length_b   1.000
_cell.length_c   1.000
_cell.angle_alpha   90.00
_cell.angle_beta   90.00
_cell.angle_gamma   90.00
#
_symmetry.space_group_name_H-M   'P 1'
#
loop_
_entity.id
_entity.type
_entity.pdbx_description
1 polymer ?
#
loop_
_entity_poly.entity_id
_entity_poly.type
_entity_poly.pdbx_seq_one_letter_code
_entity_poly.pdbx_strand_id
1 'polypeptide(L)' 'MTTLVGNGNGGHIDHDDPLQAEIYGMEGVTITPDGKTMFLADGGRGEDVPFNFIRIVKL' A
#
# COMPACT_ATOMS: atom_id res chain seq x y z
N MET A 1 5.36 17.62 -5.73
CA MET A 1 5.43 16.24 -5.23
C MET A 1 4.34 16.09 -4.18
N THR A 2 3.57 15.00 -4.19
CA THR A 2 2.51 14.72 -3.21
C THR A 2 2.57 13.26 -2.78
N THR A 3 2.07 12.97 -1.57
CA THR A 3 1.85 11.60 -1.09
C THR A 3 0.45 11.15 -1.51
N LEU A 4 0.32 9.90 -1.94
CA LEU A 4 -0.95 9.29 -2.37
C LEU A 4 -1.50 8.30 -1.35
N VAL A 5 -0.61 7.55 -0.68
CA VAL A 5 -0.92 6.57 0.36
C VAL A 5 0.26 6.49 1.32
N GLY A 6 -0.02 6.31 2.61
CA GLY A 6 1.01 6.21 3.64
C GLY A 6 1.04 7.40 4.59
N ASN A 7 1.17 7.13 5.90
CA ASN A 7 1.28 8.13 6.96
C ASN A 7 2.73 8.42 7.39
N GLY A 8 3.72 7.71 6.82
CA GLY A 8 5.14 7.84 7.13
C GLY A 8 5.69 6.83 8.14
N ASN A 9 4.85 6.04 8.79
CA ASN A 9 5.26 4.92 9.63
C ASN A 9 5.30 3.61 8.81
N GLY A 10 6.28 2.76 9.12
CA GLY A 10 6.33 1.40 8.59
C GLY A 10 5.48 0.46 9.45
N GLY A 11 4.47 -0.17 8.84
CA GLY A 11 3.53 -1.04 9.52
C GLY A 11 2.45 -1.58 8.60
N HIS A 12 1.31 -1.96 9.17
CA HIS A 12 0.16 -2.51 8.44
C HIS A 12 -1.15 -1.98 9.02
N ILE A 13 -1.66 -0.91 8.42
CA ILE A 13 -2.95 -0.30 8.77
C ILE A 13 -3.70 -0.01 7.48
N ASP A 14 -4.90 -0.58 7.35
CA ASP A 14 -5.90 -0.15 6.36
C ASP A 14 -6.69 1.04 6.90
N HIS A 15 -7.04 1.98 6.02
CA HIS A 15 -7.85 3.14 6.39
C HIS A 15 -8.59 3.71 5.17
N ASP A 16 -9.77 4.31 5.39
CA ASP A 16 -10.58 4.91 4.31
C ASP A 16 -9.90 6.17 3.70
N ASP A 17 -9.23 6.97 4.53
CA ASP A 17 -8.26 7.98 4.09
C ASP A 17 -6.90 7.30 3.83
N PRO A 18 -6.43 7.23 2.55
CA PRO A 18 -5.16 6.60 2.20
C PRO A 18 -3.93 7.20 2.91
N LEU A 19 -4.01 8.45 3.35
CA LEU A 19 -2.91 9.13 4.05
C LEU A 19 -2.75 8.67 5.50
N GLN A 20 -3.67 7.87 6.02
CA GLN A 20 -3.55 7.23 7.34
C GLN A 20 -3.10 5.78 7.27
N ALA A 21 -2.98 5.20 6.07
CA ALA A 21 -2.54 3.83 5.90
C ALA A 21 -1.06 3.66 6.28
N GLU A 22 -0.70 2.46 6.69
CA GLU A 22 0.70 2.04 6.91
C GLU A 22 1.06 0.94 5.92
N ILE A 23 2.25 1.07 5.35
CA ILE A 23 2.83 0.19 4.33
C ILE A 23 4.26 -0.13 4.78
N TYR A 24 4.69 -1.37 4.61
CA TYR A 24 6.00 -1.84 4.99
C TYR A 24 6.62 -2.73 3.92
N GLY A 25 7.79 -2.31 3.41
CA GLY A 25 8.57 -3.10 2.45
C GLY A 25 7.90 -3.20 1.08
N MET A 26 7.43 -2.07 0.52
CA MET A 26 6.82 -2.05 -0.81
C MET A 26 7.81 -2.49 -1.89
N GLU A 27 7.42 -3.46 -2.73
CA GLU A 27 8.27 -3.99 -3.81
C GLU A 27 7.72 -3.79 -5.22
N GLY A 28 6.42 -3.48 -5.36
CA GLY A 28 5.79 -3.35 -6.66
C GLY A 28 4.46 -2.61 -6.60
N VAL A 29 4.11 -1.99 -7.73
CA VAL A 29 2.86 -1.25 -7.90
C VAL A 29 2.34 -1.40 -9.33
N THR A 30 1.02 -1.45 -9.48
CA THR A 30 0.36 -1.34 -10.78
C THR A 30 -0.95 -0.59 -10.63
N ILE A 31 -1.44 -0.01 -11.72
CA ILE A 31 -2.69 0.74 -11.78
C ILE A 31 -3.57 0.12 -12.87
N THR A 32 -4.87 0.04 -12.61
CA THR A 32 -5.83 -0.44 -13.59
C THR A 32 -5.87 0.45 -14.84
N PRO A 33 -6.21 -0.08 -16.03
CA PRO A 33 -6.28 0.73 -17.25
C PRO A 33 -7.23 1.93 -17.17
N ASP A 34 -8.25 1.89 -16.31
CA ASP A 34 -9.19 2.99 -16.08
C ASP A 34 -8.67 4.05 -15.07
N GLY A 35 -7.51 3.82 -14.47
CA GLY A 35 -6.86 4.74 -13.54
C GLY A 35 -7.51 4.83 -12.15
N LYS A 36 -8.47 3.96 -11.81
CA LYS A 36 -9.27 4.08 -10.57
C LYS A 36 -8.78 3.24 -9.40
N THR A 37 -7.94 2.23 -9.68
CA THR A 37 -7.47 1.30 -8.66
C THR A 37 -5.97 1.09 -8.81
N MET A 38 -5.26 1.24 -7.70
CA MET A 38 -3.85 0.89 -7.57
C MET A 38 -3.73 -0.37 -6.72
N PHE A 39 -2.91 -1.32 -7.19
CA PHE A 39 -2.50 -2.49 -6.43
C PHE A 39 -1.05 -2.32 -6.00
N LEU A 40 -0.78 -2.66 -4.74
CA LEU A 40 0.53 -2.45 -4.12
C LEU A 40 0.98 -3.74 -3.43
N ALA A 41 2.21 -4.17 -3.69
CA ALA A 41 2.82 -5.29 -3.02
C ALA A 41 3.47 -4.81 -1.71
N ASP A 42 2.72 -4.89 -0.61
CA ASP A 42 3.05 -4.45 0.75
C ASP A 42 3.84 -5.53 1.50
N GLY A 43 5.03 -5.85 0.98
CA GLY A 43 6.08 -6.69 1.58
C GLY A 43 5.64 -7.73 2.61
N GLY A 44 6.43 -7.83 3.69
CA GLY A 44 6.03 -8.58 4.88
C GLY A 44 4.99 -7.87 5.73
N ARG A 45 4.52 -6.66 5.36
CA ARG A 45 3.59 -5.82 6.14
C ARG A 45 3.99 -5.69 7.63
N GLY A 46 5.30 -5.64 7.91
CA GLY A 46 5.87 -5.59 9.25
C GLY A 46 6.04 -6.94 9.97
N GLU A 47 5.70 -8.05 9.32
CA GLU A 47 5.72 -9.41 9.85
C GLU A 47 6.76 -10.30 9.14
N ASP A 48 7.19 -11.38 9.80
CA ASP A 48 8.05 -12.43 9.21
C ASP A 48 7.18 -13.45 8.46
N VAL A 49 6.73 -13.07 7.26
CA VAL A 49 5.89 -13.90 6.38
C VAL A 49 6.53 -14.07 4.99
N PRO A 50 6.35 -15.23 4.33
CA PRO A 50 7.09 -15.56 3.12
C PRO A 50 6.59 -14.88 1.83
N PHE A 51 5.46 -14.15 1.86
CA PHE A 51 4.83 -13.59 0.66
C PHE A 51 4.34 -12.16 0.88
N ASN A 52 4.36 -11.39 -0.20
CA ASN A 52 3.84 -10.03 -0.22
C ASN A 52 2.33 -9.99 0.03
N PHE A 53 1.87 -9.03 0.84
CA PHE A 53 0.45 -8.73 0.96
C PHE A 53 0.02 -7.75 -0.13
N ILE A 54 -1.00 -8.09 -0.92
CA ILE A 54 -1.49 -7.18 -1.97
C ILE A 54 -2.53 -6.22 -1.40
N ARG A 55 -2.22 -4.92 -1.38
CA ARG A 55 -3.13 -3.85 -0.96
C ARG A 55 -3.85 -3.26 -2.17
N ILE A 56 -5.06 -2.75 -1.93
CA ILE A 56 -5.90 -2.08 -2.93
C ILE A 56 -6.13 -0.65 -2.48
N VAL A 57 -5.78 0.32 -3.33
CA VAL A 57 -6.01 1.75 -3.09
C VAL A 57 -6.92 2.28 -4.18
N LYS A 58 -8.01 2.95 -3.79
CA LYS A 58 -8.90 3.65 -4.73
C LYS A 58 -8.30 5.04 -5.01
N LEU A 59 -8.23 5.41 -6.29
CA LEU A 59 -7.64 6.67 -6.78
C LEU A 59 -8.70 7.71 -7.13
#